data_AF-A0A2T4UUJ8-F1
#
_entry.id   AF-A0A2T4UUJ8-F1
#
_cell.length_a   1.000
_cell.length_b   1.000
_cell.length_c   1.000
_cell.angle_alpha   90.00
_cell.angle_beta   90.00
_cell.angle_gamma   90.00
#
_symmetry.space_group_name_H-M   'P 1'
#
loop_
_entity.id
_entity.type
_entity.pdbx_description
1 polymer ?
#
loop_
_entity_poly.entity_id
_entity_poly.type
_entity_poly.pdbx_seq_one_letter_code
_entity_poly.pdbx_strand_id
1 'polypeptide(L)'
;MTNPEHPPTPETTSPEEVAPTAQELNEDPAFVAEFPTITEAIDAIVDALGWDPELIPDHDPGRPDPVLEMLYRDVFDVREYPDRVLIYRHHH
;
A
#
# COMPACT_ATOMS: atom_id res chain seq x y z
N MET A 1 11.78 -38.24 -35.54
CA MET A 1 12.03 -36.93 -36.15
C MET A 1 10.66 -36.42 -36.58
N THR A 2 10.02 -35.40 -36.02
CA THR A 2 10.36 -34.27 -35.14
C THR A 2 9.06 -33.82 -34.46
N ASN A 3 9.13 -33.35 -33.21
CA ASN A 3 8.06 -32.62 -32.51
C ASN A 3 7.67 -31.38 -33.33
N PRO A 4 6.37 -31.01 -33.44
CA PRO A 4 5.98 -29.63 -33.61
C PRO A 4 5.85 -28.99 -32.23
N GLU A 5 6.81 -28.11 -31.94
CA GLU A 5 6.82 -27.21 -30.81
C GLU A 5 5.53 -26.36 -30.81
N HIS A 6 4.67 -26.56 -29.81
CA HIS A 6 3.67 -25.57 -29.45
C HIS A 6 4.40 -24.38 -28.81
N PRO A 7 4.13 -23.12 -29.21
CA PRO A 7 4.62 -21.99 -28.44
C PRO A 7 4.01 -22.08 -27.04
N PRO A 8 4.78 -21.86 -25.96
CA PRO A 8 4.18 -21.67 -24.66
C PRO A 8 3.26 -20.45 -24.77
N THR A 9 1.96 -20.66 -24.59
CA THR A 9 1.04 -19.58 -24.25
C THR A 9 1.67 -18.81 -23.09
N PRO A 10 1.80 -17.47 -23.15
CA PRO A 10 2.16 -16.73 -21.96
C PRO A 10 1.15 -17.12 -20.90
N GLU A 11 1.62 -17.77 -19.84
CA GLU A 11 0.85 -17.98 -18.65
C GLU A 11 0.43 -16.57 -18.24
N THR A 12 -0.85 -16.24 -18.47
CA THR A 12 -1.49 -15.15 -17.75
C THR A 12 -1.54 -15.63 -16.32
N THR A 13 -0.40 -15.53 -15.64
CA THR A 13 -0.28 -15.65 -14.20
C THR A 13 -1.17 -14.53 -13.68
N SER A 14 -2.39 -14.89 -13.30
CA SER A 14 -3.17 -14.09 -12.37
C SER A 14 -2.19 -13.65 -11.29
N PRO A 15 -1.96 -12.35 -11.08
CA PRO A 15 -0.98 -11.93 -10.10
C PRO A 15 -1.48 -12.45 -8.76
N GLU A 16 -0.82 -13.47 -8.21
CA GLU A 16 -0.49 -13.39 -6.80
C GLU A 16 0.10 -11.99 -6.67
N GLU A 17 -0.55 -11.12 -5.91
CA GLU A 17 -0.16 -9.71 -5.78
C GLU A 17 1.19 -9.73 -5.05
N VAL A 18 2.28 -9.96 -5.80
CA VAL A 18 3.62 -10.03 -5.24
C VAL A 18 4.02 -8.61 -4.91
N ALA A 19 4.36 -8.40 -3.64
CA ALA A 19 4.80 -7.11 -3.17
C ALA A 19 6.08 -6.68 -3.90
N PRO A 20 6.15 -5.44 -4.44
CA PRO A 20 7.32 -4.95 -5.16
C PRO A 20 8.57 -5.00 -4.29
N THR A 21 9.72 -5.19 -4.94
CA THR A 21 11.01 -5.23 -4.26
C THR A 21 11.41 -3.85 -3.74
N ALA A 22 12.33 -3.81 -2.78
CA ALA A 22 12.86 -2.55 -2.26
C ALA A 22 13.55 -1.70 -3.34
N GLN A 23 14.09 -2.32 -4.39
CA GLN A 23 14.70 -1.61 -5.52
C GLN A 23 13.61 -0.92 -6.37
N GLU A 24 12.55 -1.64 -6.73
CA GLU A 24 11.41 -1.08 -7.48
C GLU A 24 10.75 0.07 -6.72
N LEU A 25 10.60 -0.05 -5.39
CA LEU A 25 10.08 1.02 -4.55
C LEU A 25 10.97 2.27 -4.53
N ASN A 26 12.28 2.10 -4.60
CA ASN A 26 13.22 3.22 -4.63
C ASN A 26 13.19 3.98 -5.96
N GLU A 27 12.90 3.27 -7.05
CA GLU A 27 12.78 3.83 -8.39
C GLU A 27 11.41 4.46 -8.66
N ASP A 28 10.41 4.16 -7.82
CA ASP A 28 9.06 4.71 -7.95
C ASP A 28 8.96 6.11 -7.28
N PRO A 29 8.77 7.20 -8.05
CA PRO A 29 8.66 8.54 -7.51
C PRO A 29 7.34 8.79 -6.77
N ALA A 30 6.33 7.94 -6.96
CA ALA A 30 5.05 8.01 -6.26
C ALA A 30 5.11 7.34 -4.88
N PHE A 31 6.09 6.46 -4.65
CA PHE A 31 6.26 5.78 -3.38
C PHE A 31 6.53 6.77 -2.25
N VAL A 32 5.80 6.63 -1.15
CA VAL A 32 5.90 7.50 0.03
C VAL A 32 6.58 6.75 1.16
N ALA A 33 6.03 5.59 1.53
CA ALA A 33 6.45 4.85 2.72
C ALA A 33 5.94 3.41 2.71
N GLU A 34 6.57 2.56 3.52
CA GLU A 34 6.20 1.18 3.79
C GLU A 34 5.95 1.03 5.31
N PHE A 35 4.89 0.31 5.68
CA PHE A 35 4.52 0.01 7.06
C PHE A 35 4.14 -1.47 7.22
N PRO A 36 4.25 -2.05 8.44
CA PRO A 36 3.80 -3.43 8.68
C PRO A 36 2.27 -3.58 8.59
N THR A 37 1.52 -2.55 9.00
CA THR A 37 0.06 -2.56 9.02
C THR A 37 -0.54 -1.22 8.58
N ILE A 38 -1.79 -1.23 8.14
CA ILE A 38 -2.52 0.00 7.79
C ILE A 38 -2.72 0.92 9.00
N THR A 39 -2.93 0.36 10.19
CA THR A 39 -3.05 1.14 11.43
C THR A 39 -1.80 1.94 11.71
N GLU A 40 -0.61 1.32 11.63
CA GLU A 40 0.66 2.02 11.83
C GLU A 40 0.92 3.08 10.74
N ALA A 41 0.49 2.83 9.51
CA ALA A 41 0.59 3.78 8.42
C ALA A 41 -0.26 5.04 8.64
N ILE A 42 -1.48 4.86 9.19
CA ILE A 42 -2.40 5.94 9.55
C ILE A 42 -1.81 6.74 10.72
N ASP A 43 -1.41 6.08 11.80
CA ASP A 43 -0.87 6.72 13.00
C ASP A 43 0.36 7.59 12.66
N ALA A 44 1.29 7.06 11.85
CA ALA A 44 2.50 7.77 11.45
C ALA A 44 2.21 9.03 10.63
N ILE A 45 1.16 9.02 9.81
CA ILE A 45 0.76 10.18 9.00
C ILE A 45 -0.06 11.18 9.80
N VAL A 46 -0.94 10.72 10.70
CA VAL A 46 -1.64 11.60 11.64
C VAL A 46 -0.63 12.39 12.47
N ASP A 47 0.41 11.70 12.98
CA ASP A 47 1.52 12.31 13.70
C ASP A 47 2.33 13.29 12.82
N ALA A 48 2.74 12.85 11.62
CA ALA A 48 3.54 13.68 10.71
C ALA A 48 2.81 14.93 10.19
N LEU A 49 1.49 14.84 9.99
CA LEU A 49 0.64 15.98 9.60
C LEU A 49 0.36 16.91 10.78
N GLY A 50 0.71 16.52 12.01
CA GLY A 50 0.39 17.25 13.22
C GLY A 50 -1.13 17.44 13.37
N TRP A 51 -1.90 16.42 12.99
CA TRP A 51 -3.35 16.52 13.02
C TRP A 51 -3.82 16.80 14.44
N ASP A 52 -4.64 17.84 14.58
CA ASP A 52 -5.04 18.32 15.89
C ASP A 52 -5.90 17.25 16.59
N PRO A 53 -5.52 16.78 17.79
CA PRO A 53 -6.29 15.78 18.51
C PRO A 53 -7.70 16.28 18.86
N GLU A 54 -7.95 17.60 18.85
CA GLU A 54 -9.30 18.15 19.02
C GLU A 54 -10.20 17.92 17.80
N LEU A 55 -9.62 17.72 16.60
CA LEU A 55 -10.36 17.40 15.38
C LEU A 55 -10.72 15.92 15.28
N ILE A 56 -9.97 15.05 15.95
CA ILE A 56 -10.23 13.61 16.02
C ILE A 56 -10.12 13.13 17.48
N PRO A 57 -11.07 13.54 18.34
CA PRO A 57 -10.98 13.30 19.79
C PRO A 57 -11.06 11.82 20.21
N ASP A 58 -11.48 10.94 19.30
CA ASP A 58 -11.59 9.48 19.51
C ASP A 58 -10.47 8.69 18.83
N HIS A 59 -9.46 9.36 18.25
CA HIS A 59 -8.31 8.65 17.67
C HIS A 59 -7.44 8.06 18.78
N ASP A 60 -7.56 6.74 18.95
CA ASP A 60 -6.71 5.95 19.82
C ASP A 60 -5.60 5.31 18.95
N PRO A 61 -4.34 5.77 19.05
CA PRO A 61 -3.25 5.25 18.22
C PRO A 61 -3.06 3.76 18.47
N GLY A 62 -2.92 2.99 17.39
CA GLY A 62 -2.87 1.54 17.41
C GLY A 62 -4.24 0.85 17.38
N ARG A 63 -5.35 1.60 17.44
CA ARG A 63 -6.69 1.07 17.24
C ARG A 63 -7.16 1.30 15.80
N PRO A 64 -7.64 0.26 15.10
CA PRO A 64 -8.19 0.44 13.76
C PRO A 64 -9.45 1.31 13.81
N ASP A 65 -9.42 2.43 13.07
CA ASP A 65 -10.54 3.34 12.89
C ASP A 65 -11.02 3.30 11.43
N PRO A 66 -12.24 2.81 11.16
CA PRO A 66 -12.74 2.68 9.79
C PRO A 66 -12.90 4.01 9.03
N VAL A 67 -13.17 5.11 9.75
CA VAL A 67 -13.37 6.42 9.13
C VAL A 67 -12.02 7.00 8.72
N LEU A 68 -11.01 6.89 9.60
CA LEU A 68 -9.65 7.30 9.26
C LEU A 68 -9.07 6.46 8.15
N GLU A 69 -9.28 5.15 8.18
CA GLU A 69 -8.84 4.25 7.11
C GLU A 69 -9.47 4.64 5.76
N MET A 70 -10.76 4.97 5.75
CA MET A 70 -11.44 5.44 4.54
C MET A 70 -10.86 6.77 4.04
N LEU A 71 -10.67 7.76 4.92
CA LEU A 71 -10.10 9.06 4.56
C LEU A 71 -8.65 8.91 4.08
N TYR A 72 -7.90 8.02 4.71
CA TYR A 72 -6.52 7.75 4.38
C TYR A 72 -6.39 7.12 2.98
N ARG A 73 -7.25 6.14 2.65
CA ARG A 73 -7.33 5.56 1.30
C ARG A 73 -7.92 6.51 0.25
N ASP A 74 -8.57 7.60 0.65
CA ASP A 74 -9.02 8.66 -0.27
C ASP A 74 -7.86 9.61 -0.64
N VAL A 75 -6.94 9.84 0.30
CA VAL A 75 -5.78 10.73 0.10
C VAL A 75 -4.60 10.01 -0.54
N PHE A 76 -4.39 8.73 -0.22
CA PHE A 76 -3.27 7.93 -0.68
C PHE A 76 -3.71 6.67 -1.43
N ASP A 77 -2.91 6.25 -2.42
CA ASP A 77 -3.05 4.93 -3.01
C ASP A 77 -2.35 3.91 -2.09
N VAL A 78 -3.16 3.05 -1.47
CA VAL A 78 -2.72 2.08 -0.46
C VAL A 78 -2.78 0.69 -1.06
N ARG A 79 -1.64 -0.02 -1.02
CA ARG A 79 -1.55 -1.43 -1.44
C ARG A 79 -1.21 -2.31 -0.25
N GLU A 80 -2.07 -3.29 0.02
CA GLU A 80 -1.94 -4.18 1.16
C GLU A 80 -1.45 -5.55 0.72
N TYR A 81 -0.33 -5.96 1.29
CA TYR A 81 0.27 -7.28 1.13
C TYR A 81 0.22 -8.03 2.46
N PRO A 82 0.37 -9.36 2.47
CA PRO A 82 0.27 -10.16 3.69
C PRO A 82 1.25 -9.76 4.80
N ASP A 83 2.41 -9.19 4.42
CA ASP A 83 3.51 -8.83 5.32
C ASP A 83 3.70 -7.31 5.50
N ARG A 84 3.06 -6.48 4.67
CA ARG A 84 3.29 -5.03 4.65
C ARG A 84 2.23 -4.26 3.88
N VAL A 85 2.18 -2.96 4.15
CA VAL A 85 1.34 -1.98 3.46
C VAL A 85 2.25 -0.94 2.81
N LEU A 86 2.02 -0.70 1.52
CA LEU A 86 2.76 0.28 0.73
C LEU A 86 1.88 1.48 0.44
N ILE A 87 2.45 2.67 0.65
CA ILE A 87 1.75 3.94 0.50
C ILE A 87 2.33 4.69 -0.69
N TYR A 88 1.45 5.06 -1.61
CA TYR A 88 1.79 5.82 -2.80
C TYR A 88 0.98 7.11 -2.86
N ARG A 89 1.52 8.13 -3.53
CA ARG A 89 0.78 9.34 -3.88
C ARG A 89 -0.13 9.04 -5.06
N HIS A 90 -1.34 9.58 -5.06
CA HIS A 90 -2.14 9.60 -6.28
C HIS A 90 -1.42 10.41 -7.37
N HIS A 91 -1.14 9.77 -8.51
CA HIS A 91 -0.75 10.48 -9.73
C HIS A 91 -1.98 11.24 -10.24
N HIS A 92 -1.95 12.57 -10.12
CA HIS A 92 -2.94 13.48 -10.70
C HIS A 92 -2.69 13.74 -12.19
#